data_AF-A0A8C1NRG3-F1
#
_entry.id   AF-A0A8C1NRG3-F1
#
_cell.length_a   1.000
_cell.length_b   1.000
_cell.length_c   1.000
_cell.angle_alpha   90.00
_cell.angle_beta   90.00
_cell.angle_gamma   90.00
#
_symmetry.space_group_name_H-M   'P 1'
#
loop_
_entity.id
_entity.type
_entity.pdbx_description
1 polymer ?
#
loop_
_entity_poly.entity_id
_entity_poly.type
_entity_poly.pdbx_seq_one_letter_code
_entity_poly.pdbx_strand_id
1 'polypeptide(L)'
;FYKREHKILIFVGNKENFSQTCGGLVQGLNGTIESPGFPHGYPNYANCTWIVITGERNRIQLSFHTFALEEDFDIVSIYDGQPQPGNLKMRLSGFMLPSPIVSSGSILALWFTTDFAVSAQGFKAIYEVLPSHTCGNPGLIPRGIIHGTRYNVGDKIRYSCVMGYVLEGHAVLTCIVSPGSGASWDFPAPFCRAEGSCGGTLRGTTGTISSPHFPSEYENNADCTWSILAEPGDTIALVFTDFQLEDRYDFLEISGTEAPSIW
;
A
#
# COMPACT_ATOMS: atom_id res chain seq x y z
N PHE A 1 -50.73 24.32 -40.82
CA PHE A 1 -49.47 24.43 -41.58
C PHE A 1 -48.57 25.43 -40.88
N TYR A 2 -47.72 24.97 -39.96
CA TYR A 2 -46.68 25.80 -39.34
C TYR A 2 -45.32 25.29 -39.82
N LYS A 3 -44.55 26.21 -40.41
CA LYS A 3 -43.28 25.98 -41.10
C LYS A 3 -42.19 25.71 -40.04
N ARG A 4 -41.50 24.57 -40.13
CA ARG A 4 -40.31 24.27 -39.30
C ARG A 4 -39.11 25.04 -39.86
N GLU A 5 -38.50 25.90 -39.07
CA GLU A 5 -37.14 26.38 -39.31
C GLU A 5 -36.14 25.43 -38.62
N HIS A 6 -35.27 24.82 -39.41
CA HIS A 6 -34.13 24.06 -38.91
C HIS A 6 -32.94 25.00 -38.78
N LYS A 7 -32.58 25.38 -37.55
CA LYS A 7 -31.27 25.98 -37.27
C LYS A 7 -30.25 24.85 -37.11
N ILE A 8 -29.38 24.71 -38.10
CA ILE A 8 -28.15 23.91 -37.98
C ILE A 8 -27.15 24.75 -37.17
N LEU A 9 -26.87 24.32 -35.95
CA LEU A 9 -25.76 24.84 -35.13
C LEU A 9 -24.49 24.11 -35.56
N ILE A 10 -23.62 24.79 -36.30
CA ILE A 10 -22.27 24.31 -36.59
C ILE A 10 -21.40 24.72 -35.41
N PHE A 11 -20.98 23.75 -34.58
CA PHE A 11 -19.93 23.97 -33.59
C PHE A 11 -18.58 23.92 -34.30
N VAL A 12 -17.96 25.08 -34.50
CA VAL A 12 -16.53 25.15 -34.80
C VAL A 12 -15.81 24.95 -33.46
N GLY A 13 -15.45 23.70 -33.16
CA GLY A 13 -14.57 23.41 -32.05
C GLY A 13 -13.19 23.99 -32.35
N ASN A 14 -12.81 25.05 -31.63
CA ASN A 14 -11.40 25.44 -31.53
C ASN A 14 -10.63 24.21 -31.03
N LYS A 15 -9.48 23.90 -31.65
CA LYS A 15 -8.53 22.96 -31.09
C LYS A 15 -8.13 23.47 -29.71
N GLU A 16 -8.69 22.87 -28.67
CA GLU A 16 -8.28 23.20 -27.31
C GLU A 16 -6.83 22.72 -27.12
N ASN A 17 -6.00 23.70 -26.79
CA ASN A 17 -4.68 23.51 -26.23
C ASN A 17 -4.85 22.69 -24.94
N PHE A 18 -4.22 21.52 -24.84
CA PHE A 18 -4.26 20.68 -23.65
C PHE A 18 -3.62 21.44 -22.47
N SER A 19 -4.43 22.17 -21.72
CA SER A 19 -4.06 22.70 -20.41
C SER A 19 -3.79 21.49 -19.51
N GLN A 20 -2.56 21.33 -19.01
CA GLN A 20 -2.17 20.23 -18.12
C GLN A 20 -2.80 20.40 -16.72
N THR A 21 -4.12 20.28 -16.63
CA THR A 21 -4.83 20.16 -15.35
C THR A 21 -5.13 18.69 -15.12
N CYS A 22 -4.33 18.04 -14.28
CA CYS A 22 -4.59 16.70 -13.76
C CYS A 22 -5.12 16.80 -12.32
N GLY A 23 -5.82 15.78 -11.85
CA GLY A 23 -6.49 15.81 -10.54
C GLY A 23 -7.95 16.25 -10.62
N GLY A 24 -8.47 16.68 -9.48
CA GLY A 24 -9.84 17.18 -9.32
C GLY A 24 -10.65 16.45 -8.26
N LEU A 25 -11.90 16.87 -8.11
CA LEU A 25 -12.87 16.23 -7.24
C LEU A 25 -13.44 14.98 -7.93
N VAL A 26 -13.43 13.86 -7.22
CA VAL A 26 -13.94 12.58 -7.70
C VAL A 26 -15.10 12.14 -6.79
N GLN A 27 -16.25 11.84 -7.40
CA GLN A 27 -17.48 11.48 -6.72
C GLN A 27 -18.13 10.27 -7.38
N GLY A 28 -18.86 9.47 -6.60
CA GLY A 28 -19.53 8.27 -7.07
C GLY A 28 -19.33 7.11 -6.11
N LEU A 29 -20.09 6.03 -6.29
CA LEU A 29 -19.97 4.81 -5.48
C LEU A 29 -18.71 4.00 -5.80
N ASN A 30 -18.12 4.21 -6.98
CA ASN A 30 -16.84 3.71 -7.38
C ASN A 30 -16.28 4.61 -8.51
N GLY A 31 -15.01 4.42 -8.84
CA GLY A 31 -14.39 5.11 -9.97
C GLY A 31 -12.93 4.72 -10.15
N THR A 32 -12.33 5.23 -11.23
CA THR A 32 -10.94 4.98 -11.59
C THR A 32 -10.16 6.29 -11.56
N ILE A 33 -8.94 6.24 -11.01
CA ILE A 33 -7.97 7.33 -10.98
C ILE A 33 -6.73 6.83 -11.70
N GLU A 34 -6.30 7.57 -12.71
CA GLU A 34 -5.10 7.25 -13.50
C GLU A 34 -4.15 8.44 -13.45
N SER A 35 -2.85 8.17 -13.41
CA SER A 35 -1.84 9.20 -13.60
C SER A 35 -1.98 9.85 -14.98
N PRO A 36 -1.66 11.16 -15.12
CA PRO A 36 -1.64 11.80 -16.43
C PRO A 36 -0.79 10.99 -17.42
N GLY A 37 -1.26 10.82 -18.65
CA GLY A 37 -0.52 10.10 -19.70
C GLY A 37 -0.52 8.57 -19.59
N PHE A 38 -1.17 7.97 -18.59
CA PHE A 38 -1.32 6.51 -18.48
C PHE A 38 -1.99 5.91 -19.75
N PRO A 39 -1.53 4.74 -20.27
CA PRO A 39 -0.42 3.90 -19.81
C PRO A 39 0.93 4.22 -20.49
N HIS A 40 1.03 5.35 -21.18
CA HIS A 40 2.19 5.73 -22.00
C HIS A 40 3.28 6.48 -21.24
N GLY A 41 3.00 6.82 -19.99
CA GLY A 41 3.92 7.44 -19.04
C GLY A 41 3.51 8.85 -18.66
N TYR A 42 3.84 9.23 -17.42
CA TYR A 42 3.46 10.52 -16.85
C TYR A 42 4.44 11.64 -17.24
N PRO A 43 4.01 12.90 -17.34
CA PRO A 43 4.91 14.01 -17.60
C PRO A 43 5.75 14.32 -16.35
N ASN A 44 6.98 14.80 -16.58
CA ASN A 44 7.81 15.38 -15.53
C ASN A 44 7.17 16.67 -14.99
N TYR A 45 7.52 17.04 -13.76
CA TYR A 45 6.94 18.15 -13.01
C TYR A 45 5.41 18.08 -12.84
N ALA A 46 4.81 16.90 -12.94
CA ALA A 46 3.40 16.71 -12.64
C ALA A 46 3.13 17.05 -11.18
N ASN A 47 1.99 17.69 -10.95
CA ASN A 47 1.49 18.00 -9.61
C ASN A 47 -0.03 17.87 -9.63
N CYS A 48 -0.51 16.65 -9.35
CA CYS A 48 -1.90 16.26 -9.49
C CYS A 48 -2.49 15.95 -8.13
N THR A 49 -3.65 16.51 -7.81
CA THR A 49 -4.36 16.20 -6.57
C THR A 49 -5.77 15.72 -6.89
N TRP A 50 -6.07 14.48 -6.51
CA TRP A 50 -7.42 13.93 -6.55
C TRP A 50 -8.00 13.91 -5.15
N ILE A 51 -9.24 14.37 -5.01
CA ILE A 51 -9.99 14.31 -3.75
C ILE A 51 -11.22 13.43 -3.99
N VAL A 52 -11.24 12.25 -3.40
CA VAL A 52 -12.40 11.36 -3.45
C VAL A 52 -13.30 11.70 -2.28
N ILE A 53 -14.57 12.02 -2.55
CA ILE A 53 -15.56 12.36 -1.53
C ILE A 53 -16.80 11.47 -1.67
N THR A 54 -17.25 10.92 -0.54
CA THR A 54 -18.50 10.15 -0.43
C THR A 54 -19.44 10.73 0.63
N GLY A 55 -20.62 10.12 0.78
CA GLY A 55 -21.62 10.50 1.79
C GLY A 55 -21.17 10.21 3.22
N GLU A 56 -21.88 10.82 4.19
CA GLU A 56 -21.66 10.56 5.61
C GLU A 56 -21.83 9.08 5.96
N ARG A 57 -21.08 8.59 6.96
CA ARG A 57 -21.05 7.18 7.39
C ARG A 57 -20.57 6.18 6.33
N ASN A 58 -20.01 6.68 5.24
CA ASN A 58 -19.26 5.87 4.29
C ASN A 58 -17.76 6.16 4.39
N ARG A 59 -16.99 5.19 3.91
CA ARG A 59 -15.54 5.19 3.80
C ARG A 59 -15.18 4.85 2.36
N ILE A 60 -13.90 4.96 2.04
CA ILE A 60 -13.38 4.77 0.70
C ILE A 60 -12.27 3.73 0.77
N GLN A 61 -12.38 2.68 -0.04
CA GLN A 61 -11.28 1.75 -0.28
C GLN A 61 -10.66 2.06 -1.64
N LEU A 62 -9.34 2.22 -1.67
CA LEU A 62 -8.54 2.47 -2.86
C LEU A 62 -7.62 1.27 -3.10
N SER A 63 -7.66 0.72 -4.32
CA SER A 63 -6.82 -0.40 -4.73
C SER A 63 -6.07 -0.08 -6.02
N PHE A 64 -4.74 -0.15 -5.97
CA PHE A 64 -3.90 -0.01 -7.15
C PHE A 64 -3.92 -1.31 -7.96
N HIS A 65 -4.10 -1.18 -9.28
CA HIS A 65 -4.08 -2.29 -10.23
C HIS A 65 -2.83 -2.25 -11.11
N THR A 66 -2.26 -1.07 -11.28
CA THR A 66 -0.98 -0.85 -11.96
C THR A 66 -0.26 0.25 -11.21
N PHE A 67 1.04 0.07 -10.99
CA PHE A 67 1.87 1.03 -10.27
C PHE A 67 3.32 0.89 -10.73
N ALA A 68 3.83 1.93 -11.37
CA ALA A 68 5.23 2.04 -11.78
C ALA A 68 5.61 3.51 -11.82
N LEU A 69 6.36 3.95 -10.83
CA LEU A 69 6.93 5.29 -10.67
C LEU A 69 8.45 5.19 -10.58
N GLU A 70 9.15 6.31 -10.78
CA GLU A 70 10.55 6.42 -10.37
C GLU A 70 10.66 6.21 -8.85
N GLU A 71 11.55 5.31 -8.45
CA GLU A 71 11.73 4.96 -7.04
C GLU A 71 12.36 6.14 -6.29
N ASP A 72 11.81 6.47 -5.12
CA ASP A 72 12.20 7.57 -4.23
C ASP A 72 12.11 9.02 -4.75
N PHE A 73 11.98 9.24 -6.06
CA PHE A 73 11.89 10.58 -6.65
C PHE A 73 10.45 10.99 -6.98
N ASP A 74 9.67 10.07 -7.55
CA ASP A 74 8.28 10.30 -7.93
C ASP A 74 7.32 9.67 -6.93
N ILE A 75 6.46 10.50 -6.32
CA ILE A 75 5.73 10.11 -5.13
C ILE A 75 4.23 10.28 -5.33
N VAL A 76 3.47 9.24 -4.99
CA VAL A 76 2.03 9.34 -4.68
C VAL A 76 1.86 9.35 -3.16
N SER A 77 1.44 10.49 -2.62
CA SER A 77 1.10 10.65 -1.20
C SER A 77 -0.41 10.44 -1.01
N ILE A 78 -0.78 9.56 -0.07
CA ILE A 78 -2.17 9.24 0.24
C ILE A 78 -2.55 9.87 1.59
N TYR A 79 -3.64 10.62 1.62
CA TYR A 79 -4.14 11.31 2.81
C TYR A 79 -5.50 10.77 3.23
N ASP A 80 -5.65 10.47 4.52
CA ASP A 80 -6.90 10.04 5.15
C ASP A 80 -7.78 11.25 5.52
N GLY A 81 -8.27 11.94 4.49
CA GLY A 81 -9.01 13.19 4.62
C GLY A 81 -8.51 14.24 3.63
N GLN A 82 -8.61 15.51 4.01
CA GLN A 82 -8.02 16.59 3.23
C GLN A 82 -6.48 16.53 3.28
N PRO A 83 -5.76 16.93 2.21
CA PRO A 83 -4.30 16.91 2.16
C PRO A 83 -3.69 17.86 3.19
N GLN A 84 -3.31 17.32 4.33
CA GLN A 84 -2.64 18.03 5.42
C GLN A 84 -1.60 17.10 6.06
N PRO A 85 -0.49 17.64 6.60
CA PRO A 85 0.56 16.81 7.20
C PRO A 85 0.05 15.81 8.25
N GLY A 86 -0.91 16.21 9.08
CA GLY A 86 -1.48 15.35 10.12
C GLY A 86 -2.34 14.18 9.63
N ASN A 87 -2.75 14.18 8.36
CA ASN A 87 -3.59 13.13 7.76
C ASN A 87 -2.83 12.29 6.73
N LEU A 88 -1.50 12.45 6.61
CA LEU A 88 -0.71 11.63 5.69
C LEU A 88 -0.74 10.17 6.14
N LYS A 89 -1.25 9.29 5.28
CA LYS A 89 -1.38 7.85 5.57
C LYS A 89 -0.17 7.08 5.08
N MET A 90 0.30 7.36 3.86
CA MET A 90 1.51 6.75 3.29
C MET A 90 2.03 7.50 2.08
N ARG A 91 3.30 7.23 1.72
CA ARG A 91 3.95 7.65 0.47
C ARG A 91 4.31 6.40 -0.33
N LEU A 92 4.12 6.46 -1.64
CA LEU A 92 4.32 5.33 -2.55
C LEU A 92 5.23 5.76 -3.71
N SER A 93 6.19 4.90 -4.07
CA SER A 93 7.16 5.04 -5.16
C SER A 93 7.56 3.65 -5.67
N GLY A 94 8.28 3.59 -6.80
CA GLY A 94 8.75 2.33 -7.39
C GLY A 94 7.64 1.53 -8.08
N PHE A 95 7.72 0.19 -8.01
CA PHE A 95 6.90 -0.74 -8.81
C PHE A 95 6.06 -1.72 -7.98
N MET A 96 6.16 -1.67 -6.65
CA MET A 96 5.41 -2.57 -5.78
C MET A 96 3.96 -2.11 -5.63
N LEU A 97 3.01 -3.00 -5.88
CA LEU A 97 1.59 -2.71 -5.63
C LEU A 97 1.30 -2.72 -4.11
N PRO A 98 0.79 -1.62 -3.54
CA PRO A 98 0.41 -1.61 -2.14
C PRO A 98 -0.88 -2.40 -1.90
N SER A 99 -1.06 -2.90 -0.67
CA SER A 99 -2.34 -3.44 -0.20
C SER A 99 -3.46 -2.39 -0.29
N PRO A 100 -4.74 -2.80 -0.41
CA PRO A 100 -5.85 -1.86 -0.43
C PRO A 100 -5.86 -0.91 0.77
N ILE A 101 -6.09 0.36 0.48
CA ILE A 101 -6.05 1.43 1.47
C ILE A 101 -7.48 1.82 1.79
N VAL A 102 -7.86 1.75 3.06
CA VAL A 102 -9.20 2.17 3.51
C VAL A 102 -9.08 3.47 4.31
N SER A 103 -9.84 4.48 3.90
CA SER A 103 -9.97 5.75 4.64
C SER A 103 -10.67 5.52 5.99
N SER A 104 -10.51 6.43 6.93
CA SER A 104 -11.24 6.46 8.21
C SER A 104 -12.58 7.18 8.07
N GLY A 105 -12.67 8.14 7.15
CA GLY A 105 -13.87 8.94 6.89
C GLY A 105 -14.29 8.96 5.42
N SER A 106 -15.14 9.94 5.09
CA SER A 106 -15.74 10.08 3.76
C SER A 106 -14.87 10.82 2.74
N ILE A 107 -13.63 11.17 3.09
CA ILE A 107 -12.68 11.86 2.22
C ILE A 107 -11.37 11.07 2.19
N LEU A 108 -10.84 10.83 0.99
CA LEU A 108 -9.51 10.29 0.75
C LEU A 108 -8.86 11.12 -0.36
N ALA A 109 -7.63 11.57 -0.16
CA ALA A 109 -6.93 12.36 -1.17
C ALA A 109 -5.64 11.69 -1.64
N LEU A 110 -5.36 11.81 -2.94
CA LEU A 110 -4.14 11.35 -3.58
C LEU A 110 -3.42 12.58 -4.12
N TRP A 111 -2.15 12.74 -3.77
CA TRP A 111 -1.30 13.80 -4.28
C TRP A 111 -0.09 13.19 -4.97
N PHE A 112 -0.04 13.32 -6.30
CA PHE A 112 1.02 12.81 -7.14
C PHE A 112 1.94 13.94 -7.58
N THR A 113 3.22 13.81 -7.26
CA THR A 113 4.27 14.77 -7.62
C THR A 113 5.43 14.07 -8.29
N THR A 114 5.94 14.64 -9.36
CA THR A 114 7.10 14.11 -10.08
C THR A 114 8.22 15.13 -10.20
N ASP A 115 9.44 14.64 -10.43
CA ASP A 115 10.64 15.47 -10.54
C ASP A 115 10.88 15.96 -11.99
N PHE A 116 12.10 16.35 -12.34
CA PHE A 116 12.44 16.88 -13.67
C PHE A 116 12.77 15.82 -14.73
N ALA A 117 12.98 14.57 -14.36
CA ALA A 117 13.48 13.51 -15.24
C ALA A 117 12.65 12.23 -15.08
N VAL A 118 13.09 11.17 -15.77
CA VAL A 118 12.66 9.76 -15.62
C VAL A 118 11.16 9.55 -15.39
N SER A 119 10.46 9.13 -16.44
CA SER A 119 9.05 8.73 -16.35
C SER A 119 8.89 7.22 -16.53
N ALA A 120 7.96 6.65 -15.78
CA ALA A 120 7.49 5.28 -15.92
C ALA A 120 6.01 5.24 -16.36
N GLN A 121 5.43 4.06 -16.49
CA GLN A 121 4.04 3.87 -16.97
C GLN A 121 3.00 4.64 -16.12
N GLY A 122 3.30 4.90 -14.85
CA GLY A 122 2.40 5.57 -13.92
C GLY A 122 1.53 4.58 -13.16
N PHE A 123 0.33 5.01 -12.78
CA PHE A 123 -0.56 4.19 -11.97
C PHE A 123 -2.01 4.23 -12.45
N LYS A 124 -2.71 3.13 -12.16
CA LYS A 124 -4.15 2.99 -12.26
C LYS A 124 -4.68 2.47 -10.93
N ALA A 125 -5.50 3.28 -10.27
CA ALA A 125 -6.17 2.92 -9.03
C ALA A 125 -7.68 2.92 -9.21
N ILE A 126 -8.36 2.01 -8.52
CA ILE A 126 -9.82 1.95 -8.47
C ILE A 126 -10.24 2.22 -7.03
N TYR A 127 -11.20 3.11 -6.84
CA TYR A 127 -11.81 3.32 -5.54
C TYR A 127 -13.24 2.79 -5.52
N GLU A 128 -13.69 2.38 -4.34
CA GLU A 128 -15.05 2.00 -4.06
C GLU A 128 -15.51 2.56 -2.71
N VAL A 129 -16.79 2.87 -2.61
CA VAL A 129 -17.43 3.36 -1.39
C VAL A 129 -17.84 2.19 -0.53
N LEU A 130 -17.38 2.20 0.72
CA LEU A 130 -17.66 1.19 1.73
C LEU A 130 -18.56 1.76 2.82
N PRO A 131 -19.58 1.02 3.29
CA PRO A 131 -20.27 1.36 4.52
C PRO A 131 -19.30 1.38 5.73
N SER A 132 -19.52 2.25 6.72
CA SER A 132 -18.60 2.36 7.88
C SER A 132 -18.47 1.09 8.74
N HIS A 133 -19.39 0.13 8.59
CA HIS A 133 -19.41 -1.13 9.34
C HIS A 133 -18.66 -2.28 8.65
N THR A 134 -17.99 -2.02 7.52
CA THR A 134 -17.10 -3.00 6.87
C THR A 134 -15.64 -2.57 6.95
N CYS A 135 -14.76 -3.55 7.15
CA CYS A 135 -13.31 -3.37 7.16
C CYS A 135 -12.71 -3.20 5.77
N GLY A 136 -13.49 -3.44 4.71
CA GLY A 136 -13.00 -3.48 3.35
C GLY A 136 -12.36 -4.82 2.99
N ASN A 137 -12.19 -5.02 1.68
CA ASN A 137 -11.50 -6.18 1.14
C ASN A 137 -10.00 -6.01 1.44
N PRO A 138 -9.37 -6.97 2.16
CA PRO A 138 -7.94 -6.88 2.51
C PRO A 138 -7.00 -7.01 1.31
N GLY A 139 -7.54 -7.25 0.10
CA GLY A 139 -6.76 -7.42 -1.12
C GLY A 139 -6.31 -8.86 -1.30
N LEU A 140 -5.43 -9.07 -2.28
CA LEU A 140 -4.79 -10.36 -2.51
C LEU A 140 -3.45 -10.39 -1.80
N ILE A 141 -3.13 -11.53 -1.20
CA ILE A 141 -1.79 -11.79 -0.69
C ILE A 141 -1.03 -12.64 -1.73
N PRO A 142 0.15 -12.21 -2.21
CA PRO A 142 0.96 -13.01 -3.14
C PRO A 142 1.22 -14.41 -2.57
N ARG A 143 0.95 -15.44 -3.37
CA ARG A 143 1.11 -16.86 -2.98
C ARG A 143 0.26 -17.30 -1.78
N GLY A 144 -0.75 -16.50 -1.40
CA GLY A 144 -1.68 -16.85 -0.35
C GLY A 144 -3.12 -17.02 -0.82
N ILE A 145 -3.91 -17.59 0.08
CA ILE A 145 -5.31 -17.98 -0.11
C ILE A 145 -6.09 -17.40 1.07
N ILE A 146 -7.16 -16.69 0.74
CA ILE A 146 -8.07 -16.07 1.72
C ILE A 146 -9.34 -16.91 1.80
N HIS A 147 -9.70 -17.32 3.01
CA HIS A 147 -10.90 -18.06 3.34
C HIS A 147 -11.90 -17.13 4.04
N GLY A 148 -12.99 -16.82 3.35
CA GLY A 148 -14.04 -15.91 3.82
C GLY A 148 -14.36 -14.86 2.76
N THR A 149 -15.62 -14.42 2.74
CA THR A 149 -16.14 -13.49 1.71
C THR A 149 -16.93 -12.33 2.30
N ARG A 150 -17.05 -12.28 3.63
CA ARG A 150 -17.75 -11.22 4.35
C ARG A 150 -16.76 -10.46 5.22
N TYR A 151 -16.90 -9.14 5.24
CA TYR A 151 -15.95 -8.22 5.86
C TYR A 151 -16.65 -7.22 6.76
N ASN A 152 -17.81 -7.57 7.32
CA ASN A 152 -18.53 -6.71 8.26
C ASN A 152 -17.97 -6.88 9.67
N VAL A 153 -18.18 -5.90 10.54
CA VAL A 153 -17.83 -6.00 11.96
C VAL A 153 -18.33 -7.33 12.55
N GLY A 154 -17.42 -8.07 13.18
CA GLY A 154 -17.63 -9.39 13.76
C GLY A 154 -17.28 -10.56 12.84
N ASP A 155 -17.18 -10.35 11.52
CA ASP A 155 -16.73 -11.39 10.59
C ASP A 155 -15.24 -11.70 10.79
N LYS A 156 -14.87 -12.94 10.49
CA LYS A 156 -13.50 -13.44 10.53
C LYS A 156 -13.11 -14.01 9.18
N ILE A 157 -11.90 -13.70 8.74
CA ILE A 157 -11.27 -14.28 7.57
C ILE A 157 -10.03 -15.05 7.98
N ARG A 158 -9.72 -16.14 7.27
CA ARG A 158 -8.54 -16.94 7.53
C ARG A 158 -7.62 -16.93 6.32
N TYR A 159 -6.32 -16.81 6.56
CA TYR A 159 -5.27 -16.89 5.56
C TYR A 159 -4.57 -18.25 5.60
N SER A 160 -4.08 -18.66 4.44
CA SER A 160 -3.21 -19.82 4.25
C SER A 160 -2.33 -19.59 3.03
N CYS A 161 -1.27 -20.37 2.87
CA CYS A 161 -0.37 -20.27 1.73
C CYS A 161 -0.52 -21.47 0.78
N VAL A 162 -0.13 -21.29 -0.48
CA VAL A 162 0.03 -22.41 -1.40
C VAL A 162 1.20 -23.30 -0.95
N MET A 163 1.28 -24.53 -1.46
CA MET A 163 2.38 -25.44 -1.10
C MET A 163 3.76 -24.84 -1.40
N GLY A 164 4.73 -25.09 -0.50
CA GLY A 164 6.08 -24.52 -0.56
C GLY A 164 6.20 -23.11 0.02
N TYR A 165 5.15 -22.62 0.69
CA TYR A 165 5.14 -21.33 1.37
C TYR A 165 4.55 -21.46 2.78
N VAL A 166 5.11 -20.70 3.71
CA VAL A 166 4.69 -20.62 5.10
C VAL A 166 4.08 -19.25 5.38
N LEU A 167 2.97 -19.25 6.11
CA LEU A 167 2.27 -18.01 6.46
C LEU A 167 2.99 -17.29 7.60
N GLU A 168 3.28 -16.01 7.39
CA GLU A 168 3.90 -15.12 8.36
C GLU A 168 2.89 -14.05 8.80
N GLY A 169 2.58 -14.02 10.10
CA GLY A 169 1.59 -13.13 10.71
C GLY A 169 0.34 -13.85 11.22
N HIS A 170 -0.74 -13.11 11.41
CA HIS A 170 -1.98 -13.64 11.98
C HIS A 170 -2.76 -14.43 10.92
N ALA A 171 -2.94 -15.73 11.16
CA ALA A 171 -3.70 -16.59 10.26
C ALA A 171 -5.20 -16.28 10.23
N VAL A 172 -5.73 -15.57 11.23
CA VAL A 172 -7.14 -15.18 11.29
C VAL A 172 -7.21 -13.71 11.67
N LEU A 173 -7.92 -12.93 10.84
CA LEU A 173 -8.22 -11.52 11.09
C LEU A 173 -9.70 -11.40 11.43
N THR A 174 -10.02 -10.57 12.42
CA THR A 174 -11.39 -10.24 12.82
C THR A 174 -11.67 -8.79 12.47
N CYS A 175 -12.80 -8.53 11.82
CA CYS A 175 -13.24 -7.17 11.57
C CYS A 175 -13.82 -6.59 12.87
N ILE A 176 -13.19 -5.56 13.42
CA ILE A 176 -13.57 -4.94 14.70
C ILE A 176 -14.08 -3.52 14.50
N VAL A 177 -14.81 -3.02 15.50
CA VAL A 177 -15.18 -1.60 15.54
C VAL A 177 -13.95 -0.79 15.92
N SER A 178 -13.61 0.19 15.10
CA SER A 178 -12.53 1.13 15.39
C SER A 178 -13.10 2.50 15.74
N PRO A 179 -12.79 3.03 16.95
CA PRO A 179 -13.26 4.35 17.35
C PRO A 179 -12.83 5.42 16.34
N GLY A 180 -13.79 6.20 15.84
CA GLY A 180 -13.53 7.29 14.89
C GLY A 180 -13.33 6.89 13.42
N SER A 181 -13.03 5.63 13.10
CA SER A 181 -12.82 5.14 11.73
C SER A 181 -13.81 4.06 11.26
N GLY A 182 -14.86 3.79 12.07
CA GLY A 182 -15.90 2.83 11.75
C GLY A 182 -15.48 1.40 12.05
N ALA A 183 -14.77 0.76 11.11
CA ALA A 183 -14.37 -0.63 11.20
C ALA A 183 -12.94 -0.86 10.70
N SER A 184 -12.17 -1.72 11.34
CA SER A 184 -10.83 -2.08 10.89
C SER A 184 -10.52 -3.53 11.19
N TRP A 185 -9.60 -4.12 10.43
CA TRP A 185 -9.02 -5.41 10.80
C TRP A 185 -8.22 -5.24 12.09
N ASP A 186 -8.33 -6.21 13.00
CA ASP A 186 -7.60 -6.25 14.26
C ASP A 186 -6.08 -6.39 14.07
N PHE A 187 -5.65 -7.00 12.98
CA PHE A 187 -4.25 -7.17 12.59
C PHE A 187 -4.04 -6.80 11.11
N PRO A 188 -2.81 -6.43 10.72
CA PRO A 188 -2.45 -6.26 9.30
C PRO A 188 -2.54 -7.60 8.55
N ALA A 189 -2.69 -7.53 7.23
CA ALA A 189 -2.69 -8.71 6.37
C ALA A 189 -1.35 -9.47 6.49
N PRO A 190 -1.37 -10.81 6.62
CA PRO A 190 -0.15 -11.63 6.63
C PRO A 190 0.45 -11.73 5.22
N PHE A 191 1.66 -12.30 5.13
CA PHE A 191 2.30 -12.62 3.85
C PHE A 191 2.74 -14.09 3.80
N CYS A 192 2.91 -14.61 2.59
CA CYS A 192 3.40 -15.97 2.37
C CYS A 192 4.87 -15.93 1.98
N ARG A 193 5.73 -16.41 2.87
CA ARG A 193 7.16 -16.54 2.64
C ARG A 193 7.48 -17.93 2.07
N ALA A 194 8.42 -18.05 1.15
CA ALA A 194 8.83 -19.35 0.64
C ALA A 194 9.39 -20.22 1.78
N GLU A 195 9.02 -21.50 1.77
CA GLU A 195 9.54 -22.47 2.73
C GLU A 195 11.04 -22.67 2.46
N GLY A 196 11.89 -22.41 3.47
CA GLY A 196 13.35 -22.43 3.34
C GLY A 196 14.00 -21.08 2.97
N SER A 197 13.24 -20.02 2.66
CA SER A 197 13.83 -18.69 2.53
C SER A 197 14.08 -18.04 3.90
N CYS A 198 15.14 -17.25 4.01
CA CYS A 198 15.51 -16.50 5.20
C CYS A 198 14.62 -15.26 5.42
N GLY A 199 14.76 -14.62 6.59
CA GLY A 199 13.95 -13.47 6.99
C GLY A 199 12.66 -13.85 7.73
N GLY A 200 11.85 -12.86 8.13
CA GLY A 200 10.58 -13.07 8.83
C GLY A 200 10.32 -12.17 10.03
N THR A 201 9.14 -12.28 10.62
CA THR A 201 8.78 -11.50 11.80
C THR A 201 8.79 -12.36 13.05
N LEU A 202 9.64 -12.02 14.01
CA LEU A 202 9.75 -12.73 15.29
C LEU A 202 8.90 -12.03 16.33
N ARG A 203 8.00 -12.80 16.95
CA ARG A 203 7.16 -12.38 18.08
C ARG A 203 7.37 -13.38 19.22
N GLY A 204 7.72 -12.88 20.39
CA GLY A 204 7.95 -13.71 21.57
C GLY A 204 8.90 -13.04 22.55
N THR A 205 8.99 -13.60 23.76
CA THR A 205 9.90 -13.11 24.80
C THR A 205 11.36 -13.52 24.55
N THR A 206 11.58 -14.56 23.73
CA THR A 206 12.90 -15.05 23.31
C THR A 206 12.83 -15.68 21.91
N GLY A 207 13.96 -15.75 21.22
CA GLY A 207 14.07 -16.38 19.90
C GLY A 207 15.53 -16.48 19.42
N THR A 208 15.75 -17.21 18.33
CA THR A 208 17.06 -17.35 17.68
C THR A 208 16.90 -17.05 16.19
N ILE A 209 17.84 -16.28 15.65
CA ILE A 209 17.90 -15.93 14.23
C ILE A 209 19.20 -16.50 13.68
N SER A 210 19.13 -17.12 12.51
CA SER A 210 20.32 -17.58 11.81
C SER A 210 20.20 -17.28 10.33
N SER A 211 21.36 -17.12 9.68
CA SER A 211 21.46 -17.10 8.22
C SER A 211 20.89 -18.41 7.64
N PRO A 212 20.41 -18.40 6.39
CA PRO A 212 19.95 -19.62 5.74
C PRO A 212 21.07 -20.66 5.74
N HIS A 213 20.71 -21.92 6.04
CA HIS A 213 21.60 -23.08 6.12
C HIS A 213 22.62 -23.12 7.27
N PHE A 214 22.61 -22.16 8.20
CA PHE A 214 23.48 -22.18 9.39
C PHE A 214 23.42 -23.55 10.12
N PRO A 215 24.56 -24.16 10.48
CA PRO A 215 25.93 -23.60 10.52
C PRO A 215 26.73 -23.73 9.21
N SER A 216 26.10 -24.12 8.10
CA SER A 216 26.75 -24.12 6.79
C SER A 216 26.83 -22.69 6.22
N GLU A 217 27.69 -22.50 5.22
CA GLU A 217 27.79 -21.23 4.48
C GLU A 217 26.43 -20.85 3.87
N TYR A 218 26.12 -19.55 3.93
CA TYR A 218 24.92 -18.99 3.32
C TYR A 218 25.07 -18.88 1.79
N GLU A 219 23.95 -18.76 1.07
CA GLU A 219 23.96 -18.65 -0.39
C GLU A 219 24.33 -17.23 -0.87
N ASN A 220 24.94 -17.13 -2.05
CA ASN A 220 25.20 -15.84 -2.69
C ASN A 220 23.90 -15.10 -3.02
N ASN A 221 23.92 -13.77 -2.93
CA ASN A 221 22.76 -12.89 -3.17
C ASN A 221 21.57 -13.17 -2.23
N ALA A 222 21.82 -13.75 -1.05
CA ALA A 222 20.80 -13.86 -0.02
C ALA A 222 20.43 -12.46 0.49
N ASP A 223 19.16 -12.09 0.30
CA ASP A 223 18.58 -10.86 0.85
C ASP A 223 17.57 -11.23 1.93
N CYS A 224 18.01 -11.13 3.19
CA CYS A 224 17.28 -11.61 4.35
C CYS A 224 16.91 -10.44 5.26
N THR A 225 15.62 -10.19 5.44
CA THR A 225 15.14 -9.19 6.41
C THR A 225 14.38 -9.88 7.54
N TRP A 226 14.84 -9.68 8.78
CA TRP A 226 14.12 -10.09 9.98
C TRP A 226 13.58 -8.88 10.74
N SER A 227 12.32 -8.94 11.17
CA SER A 227 11.68 -7.91 11.99
C SER A 227 11.34 -8.48 13.36
N ILE A 228 11.91 -7.92 14.43
CA ILE A 228 11.63 -8.37 15.80
C ILE A 228 10.62 -7.38 16.41
N LEU A 229 9.50 -7.91 16.90
CA LEU A 229 8.43 -7.09 17.50
C LEU A 229 8.26 -7.45 18.98
N ALA A 230 8.53 -6.47 19.84
CA ALA A 230 8.30 -6.54 21.28
C ALA A 230 6.99 -5.82 21.68
N GLU A 231 6.42 -6.16 22.84
CA GLU A 231 5.25 -5.46 23.36
C GLU A 231 5.62 -4.03 23.81
N PRO A 232 4.66 -3.07 23.84
CA PRO A 232 4.94 -1.71 24.28
C PRO A 232 5.52 -1.66 25.70
N GLY A 233 6.75 -1.15 25.83
CA GLY A 233 7.47 -1.06 27.10
C GLY A 233 8.59 -2.10 27.27
N ASP A 234 8.62 -3.13 26.42
CA ASP A 234 9.71 -4.10 26.39
C ASP A 234 10.89 -3.60 25.57
N THR A 235 12.08 -4.14 25.86
CA THR A 235 13.31 -3.86 25.10
C THR A 235 13.82 -5.14 24.46
N ILE A 236 14.38 -5.01 23.25
CA ILE A 236 14.93 -6.14 22.50
C ILE A 236 16.43 -6.21 22.78
N ALA A 237 16.90 -7.35 23.27
CA ALA A 237 18.32 -7.66 23.40
C ALA A 237 18.75 -8.61 22.28
N LEU A 238 19.79 -8.23 21.53
CA LEU A 238 20.40 -9.06 20.49
C LEU A 238 21.76 -9.56 20.97
N VAL A 239 21.99 -10.86 20.85
CA VAL A 239 23.27 -11.50 21.20
C VAL A 239 23.73 -12.35 20.03
N PHE A 240 24.90 -12.03 19.49
CA PHE A 240 25.56 -12.85 18.47
C PHE A 240 26.31 -13.99 19.15
N THR A 241 25.91 -15.22 18.86
CA THR A 241 26.60 -16.43 19.33
C THR A 241 27.65 -16.92 18.35
N ASP A 242 27.47 -16.61 17.06
CA ASP A 242 28.37 -16.94 15.96
C ASP A 242 28.25 -15.82 14.90
N PHE A 243 29.36 -15.44 14.26
CA PHE A 243 29.37 -14.36 13.28
C PHE A 243 30.54 -14.49 12.29
N GLN A 244 30.19 -14.80 11.04
CA GLN A 244 31.11 -14.87 9.91
C GLN A 244 30.39 -14.38 8.64
N LEU A 245 30.97 -13.41 7.94
CA LEU A 245 30.50 -12.88 6.65
C LEU A 245 31.70 -12.66 5.71
N GLU A 246 31.46 -12.60 4.40
CA GLU A 246 32.48 -12.26 3.41
C GLU A 246 32.90 -10.78 3.51
N ASP A 247 34.21 -10.54 3.69
CA ASP A 247 34.76 -9.19 3.80
C ASP A 247 34.52 -8.36 2.53
N ARG A 248 33.99 -7.14 2.71
CA ARG A 248 33.66 -6.13 1.67
C ARG A 248 32.48 -6.43 0.74
N TYR A 249 31.89 -7.62 0.79
CA TYR A 249 30.80 -8.00 -0.12
C TYR A 249 29.49 -8.23 0.61
N ASP A 250 29.53 -8.86 1.78
CA ASP A 250 28.35 -9.17 2.57
C ASP A 250 28.28 -8.32 3.84
N PHE A 251 27.07 -7.98 4.27
CA PHE A 251 26.86 -7.20 5.48
C PHE A 251 25.59 -7.63 6.20
N LEU A 252 25.59 -7.42 7.52
CA LEU A 252 24.40 -7.46 8.35
C LEU A 252 24.11 -6.04 8.84
N GLU A 253 22.95 -5.51 8.50
CA GLU A 253 22.48 -4.22 8.99
C GLU A 253 21.38 -4.41 10.05
N ILE A 254 21.46 -3.64 11.13
CA ILE A 254 20.42 -3.58 12.17
C ILE A 254 19.85 -2.15 12.17
N SER A 255 18.56 -2.03 11.89
CA SER A 255 17.83 -0.75 11.88
C SER A 255 16.66 -0.79 12.87
N GLY A 256 16.16 0.38 13.29
CA GLY A 256 15.03 0.50 14.22
C GLY A 256 15.39 0.84 15.67
N THR A 257 16.65 1.12 15.97
CA THR A 257 17.04 1.77 17.24
C THR A 257 16.93 3.29 17.06
N GLU A 258 16.09 3.97 17.83
CA GLU A 258 16.33 5.38 18.13
C GLU A 258 17.63 5.46 18.97
N ALA A 259 18.77 5.51 18.27
CA ALA A 259 20.16 5.51 18.75
C ALA A 259 20.59 4.28 19.60
N PRO A 260 21.80 3.73 19.38
CA PRO A 260 22.34 2.66 20.23
C PRO A 260 22.82 3.23 21.57
N SER A 261 22.31 2.70 22.69
CA SER A 261 23.05 2.69 23.94
C SER A 261 24.15 1.63 23.85
N ILE A 262 25.33 2.12 23.46
CA ILE A 262 26.61 1.43 23.51
C ILE A 262 26.82 0.83 24.91
N TRP A 263 27.13 -0.47 25.00
CA TRP A 263 27.80 -1.10 26.14
C TRP A 263 28.92 -2.01 25.63
#